data_AF-A0A2V9IJ86-F1
#
_entry.id   AF-A0A2V9IJ86-F1
#
_cell.length_a   1.000
_cell.length_b   1.000
_cell.length_c   1.000
_cell.angle_alpha   90.00
_cell.angle_beta   90.00
_cell.angle_gamma   90.00
#
_symmetry.space_group_name_H-M   'P 1'
#
loop_
_entity.id
_entity.type
_entity.pdbx_description
1 polymer ?
#
loop_
_entity_poly.entity_id
_entity_poly.type
_entity_poly.pdbx_seq_one_letter_code
_entity_poly.pdbx_strand_id
1 'polypeptide(L)'
;LRGEVAAALAADRFDAARQSAYDLRDIFGKGNFYLEMQDHGIADQKRINPHLVKLSRETGIPLVATNDCHYLTQADARAQDVLVCIQTGKTVNDSTRMKFPTNEFFFKSSEEMLKLFGEVPEA
;
A
#
# COMPACT_ATOMS: atom_id res chain seq x y z
N LEU A 1 1.02 -1.81 -2.74
CA LEU A 1 2.42 -1.93 -2.25
C LEU A 1 3.33 -2.63 -3.27
N ARG A 2 4.17 -1.86 -3.97
CA ARG A 2 5.21 -2.38 -4.90
C ARG A 2 6.60 -1.78 -4.65
N GLY A 3 6.82 -1.15 -3.49
CA GLY A 3 8.13 -0.60 -3.11
C GLY A 3 9.12 -1.70 -2.72
N GLU A 4 10.42 -1.40 -2.80
CA GLU A 4 11.51 -2.35 -2.52
C GLU A 4 11.40 -2.99 -1.13
N VAL A 5 11.17 -2.17 -0.09
CA VAL A 5 10.98 -2.63 1.29
C VAL A 5 9.80 -3.59 1.40
N ALA A 6 8.63 -3.21 0.88
CA ALA A 6 7.42 -4.04 0.93
C ALA A 6 7.58 -5.34 0.13
N ALA A 7 8.27 -5.30 -1.02
CA ALA A 7 8.57 -6.48 -1.83
C ALA A 7 9.51 -7.45 -1.11
N ALA A 8 10.52 -6.95 -0.41
CA ALA A 8 11.41 -7.76 0.41
C ALA A 8 10.65 -8.42 1.58
N LEU A 9 9.77 -7.67 2.27
CA LEU A 9 8.90 -8.23 3.31
C LEU A 9 7.94 -9.29 2.76
N ALA A 10 7.33 -9.05 1.60
CA ALA A 10 6.44 -10.01 0.97
C ALA A 10 7.17 -11.32 0.59
N ALA A 11 8.47 -11.25 0.31
CA ALA A 11 9.32 -12.39 0.03
C ALA A 11 10.02 -12.98 1.27
N ASP A 12 9.54 -12.64 2.49
CA ASP A 12 10.07 -13.10 3.78
C ASP A 12 11.56 -12.77 4.01
N ARG A 13 12.08 -11.73 3.34
CA ARG A 13 13.46 -11.25 3.44
C ARG A 13 13.55 -10.01 4.33
N PHE A 14 13.31 -10.19 5.63
CA PHE A 14 13.26 -9.08 6.59
C PHE A 14 14.56 -8.27 6.68
N ASP A 15 15.72 -8.94 6.71
CA ASP A 15 17.02 -8.24 6.76
C ASP A 15 17.29 -7.40 5.52
N ALA A 16 16.88 -7.88 4.34
CA ALA A 16 16.98 -7.12 3.10
C ALA A 16 16.04 -5.91 3.14
N ALA A 17 14.80 -6.08 3.60
CA ALA A 17 13.86 -4.97 3.78
C ALA A 17 14.42 -3.89 4.71
N ARG A 18 15.10 -4.30 5.80
CA ARG A 18 15.76 -3.40 6.73
C ARG A 18 16.92 -2.65 6.11
N GLN A 19 17.76 -3.34 5.35
CA GLN A 19 18.86 -2.68 4.65
C GLN A 19 18.34 -1.65 3.64
N SER A 20 17.39 -2.03 2.79
CA SER A 20 16.76 -1.10 1.83
C SER A 20 16.13 0.10 2.53
N ALA A 21 15.48 -0.10 3.69
CA ALA A 21 14.90 1.00 4.45
C ALA A 21 15.96 1.98 4.98
N TYR A 22 17.12 1.48 5.43
CA TYR A 22 18.24 2.34 5.82
C TYR A 22 18.85 3.08 4.64
N ASP A 23 19.09 2.38 3.52
CA ASP A 23 19.67 2.97 2.32
C ASP A 23 18.77 4.11 1.81
N LEU A 24 17.46 3.87 1.73
CA LEU A 24 16.49 4.88 1.31
C LEU A 24 16.43 6.05 2.31
N ARG A 25 16.39 5.78 3.62
CA ARG A 25 16.43 6.84 4.64
C ARG A 25 17.69 7.70 4.52
N ASP A 26 18.83 7.10 4.24
CA ASP A 26 20.10 7.82 4.15
C ASP A 26 20.20 8.62 2.85
N ILE A 27 19.61 8.13 1.74
CA ILE A 27 19.48 8.86 0.48
C ILE A 27 18.55 10.08 0.63
N PHE A 28 17.36 9.90 1.21
CA PHE A 28 16.37 10.97 1.35
C PHE A 28 16.63 11.88 2.55
N GLY A 29 17.46 11.44 3.50
CA GLY A 29 17.73 12.11 4.76
C GLY A 29 16.75 11.73 5.87
N LYS A 30 17.25 11.76 7.10
CA LYS A 30 16.44 11.48 8.30
C LYS A 30 15.27 12.45 8.40
N GLY A 31 14.08 11.92 8.65
CA GLY A 31 12.83 12.69 8.73
C GLY A 31 12.12 12.90 7.38
N ASN A 32 12.73 12.48 6.27
CA ASN A 32 12.16 12.65 4.92
C ASN A 32 11.75 11.31 4.27
N PHE A 33 11.84 10.21 4.99
CA PHE A 33 11.47 8.87 4.53
C PHE A 33 10.55 8.21 5.55
N TYR A 34 9.51 7.56 5.03
CA TYR A 34 8.45 6.92 5.80
C TYR A 34 8.19 5.52 5.26
N LEU A 35 7.81 4.60 6.15
CA LEU A 35 7.35 3.28 5.78
C LEU A 35 5.85 3.34 5.51
N GLU A 36 5.47 3.26 4.23
CA GLU A 36 4.07 3.28 3.82
C GLU A 36 3.34 1.99 4.19
N MET A 37 2.16 2.14 4.81
CA MET A 37 1.22 1.06 5.10
C MET A 37 -0.11 1.30 4.39
N GLN A 38 -0.71 0.21 3.90
CA GLN A 38 -1.97 0.21 3.15
C GLN A 38 -2.80 -1.00 3.56
N ASP A 39 -4.13 -0.87 3.60
CA ASP A 39 -5.04 -2.00 3.80
C ASP A 39 -6.29 -1.85 2.92
N HIS A 40 -6.33 -2.64 1.86
CA HIS A 40 -7.44 -2.73 0.91
C HIS A 40 -8.18 -4.09 1.05
N GLY A 41 -7.95 -4.81 2.15
CA GLY A 41 -8.46 -6.17 2.36
C GLY A 41 -7.65 -7.26 1.66
N ILE A 42 -6.49 -6.92 1.08
CA ILE A 42 -5.64 -7.86 0.33
C ILE A 42 -4.82 -8.71 1.30
N ALA A 43 -4.80 -10.03 1.10
CA ALA A 43 -4.12 -10.97 2.00
C ALA A 43 -2.64 -10.64 2.20
N ASP A 44 -1.92 -10.26 1.13
CA ASP A 44 -0.52 -9.87 1.23
C ASP A 44 -0.31 -8.61 2.06
N GLN A 45 -1.19 -7.59 1.95
CA GLN A 45 -1.11 -6.39 2.78
C GLN A 45 -1.28 -6.74 4.26
N LYS A 46 -2.31 -7.54 4.60
CA LYS A 46 -2.54 -8.00 5.96
C LYS A 46 -1.36 -8.78 6.53
N ARG A 47 -0.70 -9.58 5.69
CA ARG A 47 0.48 -10.36 6.09
C ARG A 47 1.67 -9.45 6.38
N ILE A 48 1.95 -8.44 5.55
CA ILE A 48 3.16 -7.61 5.70
C ILE A 48 3.00 -6.44 6.66
N ASN A 49 1.79 -5.96 6.95
CA ASN A 49 1.55 -4.83 7.83
C ASN A 49 2.18 -4.98 9.23
N PRO A 50 2.07 -6.14 9.94
CA PRO A 50 2.77 -6.35 11.20
C PRO A 50 4.31 -6.28 11.07
N HIS A 51 4.86 -6.69 9.93
CA HIS A 51 6.29 -6.61 9.66
C HIS A 51 6.74 -5.16 9.40
N LEU A 52 5.91 -4.32 8.78
CA LEU A 52 6.17 -2.89 8.63
C LEU A 52 6.21 -2.20 10.00
N VAL A 53 5.27 -2.53 10.90
CA VAL A 53 5.27 -2.03 12.29
C VAL A 53 6.55 -2.44 13.02
N LYS A 54 6.94 -3.72 12.92
CA LYS A 54 8.19 -4.20 13.50
C LYS A 54 9.40 -3.46 12.93
N LEU A 55 9.44 -3.28 11.61
CA LEU A 55 10.55 -2.61 10.93
C LEU A 55 10.66 -1.13 11.34
N SER A 56 9.54 -0.42 11.47
CA SER A 56 9.50 0.95 11.98
C SER A 56 10.12 1.03 13.38
N ARG A 57 9.71 0.13 14.29
CA ARG A 57 10.25 0.07 15.66
C ARG A 57 11.76 -0.19 15.70
N GLU A 58 12.26 -1.08 14.84
CA GLU A 58 13.70 -1.40 14.80
C GLU A 58 14.55 -0.29 14.18
N THR A 59 14.05 0.36 13.14
CA THR A 59 14.82 1.34 12.34
C THR A 59 14.66 2.78 12.83
N GLY A 60 13.60 3.05 13.62
CA GLY A 60 13.16 4.39 14.00
C GLY A 60 12.54 5.17 12.84
N ILE A 61 12.26 4.54 11.70
CA ILE A 61 11.63 5.19 10.55
C ILE A 61 10.11 5.24 10.80
N PRO A 62 9.47 6.43 10.73
CA PRO A 62 8.04 6.57 10.98
C PRO A 62 7.20 5.82 9.93
N LEU A 63 6.00 5.39 10.35
CA LEU A 63 4.99 4.83 9.45
C LEU A 63 4.14 5.96 8.86
N VAL A 64 3.50 5.67 7.73
CA VAL A 64 2.43 6.52 7.19
C VAL A 64 1.34 5.64 6.57
N ALA A 65 0.10 5.82 7.01
CA ALA A 65 -1.06 5.16 6.44
C ALA A 65 -1.54 5.90 5.18
N THR A 66 -1.71 5.16 4.08
CA THR A 66 -2.24 5.69 2.82
C THR A 66 -3.29 4.75 2.23
N ASN A 67 -4.07 5.24 1.27
CA ASN A 67 -5.10 4.44 0.60
C ASN A 67 -4.96 4.38 -0.93
N ASP A 68 -3.82 4.82 -1.48
CA ASP A 68 -3.50 4.72 -2.92
C ASP A 68 -4.70 5.05 -3.84
N CYS A 69 -5.31 6.22 -3.63
CA CYS A 69 -6.60 6.53 -4.22
C CYS A 69 -6.49 6.67 -5.74
N HIS A 70 -7.35 5.97 -6.47
CA HIS A 70 -7.46 6.05 -7.93
C HIS A 70 -8.77 6.70 -8.39
N TYR A 71 -9.73 6.84 -7.48
CA TYR A 71 -11.05 7.41 -7.75
C TYR A 71 -11.64 8.03 -6.48
N LEU A 72 -12.71 8.83 -6.63
CA LEU A 72 -13.24 9.62 -5.52
C LEU A 72 -14.12 8.79 -4.58
N THR A 73 -15.11 8.08 -5.10
CA THR A 73 -16.07 7.32 -4.30
C THR A 73 -15.99 5.83 -4.61
N GLN A 74 -16.39 4.98 -3.66
CA GLN A 74 -16.37 3.52 -3.89
C GLN A 74 -17.20 3.09 -5.12
N ALA A 75 -18.26 3.83 -5.46
CA ALA A 75 -19.11 3.57 -6.63
C ALA A 75 -18.37 3.77 -7.97
N ASP A 76 -17.33 4.61 -7.99
CA ASP A 76 -16.54 4.91 -9.19
C ASP A 76 -15.61 3.75 -9.60
N ALA A 77 -15.49 2.70 -8.80
CA ALA A 77 -14.67 1.53 -9.09
C ALA A 77 -14.98 0.91 -10.47
N ARG A 78 -16.25 0.91 -10.90
CA ARG A 78 -16.63 0.42 -12.23
C ARG A 78 -16.11 1.32 -13.35
N ALA A 79 -16.15 2.64 -13.17
CA ALA A 79 -15.62 3.58 -14.15
C ALA A 79 -14.09 3.43 -14.26
N GLN A 80 -13.41 3.28 -13.13
CA GLN A 80 -11.98 3.00 -13.09
C GLN A 80 -11.61 1.69 -13.82
N ASP A 81 -12.39 0.63 -13.62
CA ASP A 81 -12.19 -0.65 -14.29
C ASP A 81 -12.26 -0.51 -15.83
N VAL A 82 -13.23 0.25 -16.33
CA VAL A 82 -13.36 0.56 -17.76
C VAL A 82 -12.19 1.40 -18.25
N LEU A 83 -11.74 2.39 -17.49
CA LEU A 83 -10.59 3.23 -17.85
C LEU A 83 -9.31 2.39 -18.01
N VAL A 84 -9.05 1.45 -17.10
CA VAL A 84 -7.92 0.52 -17.19
C VAL A 84 -8.02 -0.36 -18.44
N CYS A 85 -9.22 -0.84 -18.78
CA CYS A 85 -9.44 -1.62 -20.01
C CYS A 85 -9.08 -0.80 -21.24
N ILE A 86 -9.52 0.47 -21.31
CA ILE A 86 -9.18 1.39 -22.41
C ILE A 86 -7.67 1.59 -22.49
N GLN A 87 -7.01 1.91 -21.36
CA GLN A 87 -5.56 2.14 -21.30
C GLN A 87 -4.74 0.92 -21.75
N THR A 88 -5.22 -0.29 -21.48
CA THR A 88 -4.51 -1.54 -21.80
C THR A 88 -4.95 -2.16 -23.13
N GLY A 89 -5.84 -1.50 -23.88
CA GLY A 89 -6.38 -2.02 -25.14
C GLY A 89 -7.17 -3.33 -24.97
N LYS A 90 -7.78 -3.53 -23.79
CA LYS A 90 -8.58 -4.72 -23.45
C LYS A 90 -10.06 -4.37 -23.35
N THR A 91 -10.92 -5.39 -23.32
CA THR A 91 -12.36 -5.22 -23.07
C THR A 91 -12.70 -5.68 -21.66
N VAL A 92 -13.82 -5.18 -21.10
CA VAL A 92 -14.30 -5.59 -19.76
C VAL A 92 -14.58 -7.08 -19.64
N ASN A 93 -14.84 -7.76 -20.77
CA ASN A 93 -15.11 -9.18 -20.87
C ASN A 93 -13.85 -10.04 -21.07
N ASP A 94 -12.68 -9.43 -21.29
CA ASP A 94 -11.42 -10.17 -21.41
C ASP A 94 -10.99 -10.69 -20.02
N SER A 95 -10.86 -12.01 -19.86
CA SER A 95 -10.47 -12.64 -18.59
C SER A 95 -9.02 -12.39 -18.19
N THR A 96 -8.17 -11.99 -19.15
CA THR A 96 -6.74 -11.68 -18.96
C THR A 96 -6.49 -10.19 -18.68
N ARG A 97 -7.55 -9.38 -18.63
CA ARG A 97 -7.42 -7.94 -18.40
C ARG A 97 -6.82 -7.64 -17.03
N MET A 98 -6.11 -6.53 -16.94
CA MET A 98 -5.71 -5.98 -15.65
C MET A 98 -6.97 -5.53 -14.89
N LYS A 99 -7.05 -5.90 -13.61
CA LYS A 99 -8.14 -5.51 -12.72
C LYS A 99 -7.57 -5.23 -11.33
N PHE A 100 -8.12 -4.23 -10.64
CA PHE A 100 -7.86 -4.05 -9.22
C PHE A 100 -8.42 -5.23 -8.41
N PRO A 101 -7.71 -5.69 -7.37
CA PRO A 101 -8.12 -6.87 -6.59
C PRO A 101 -9.37 -6.59 -5.73
N THR A 102 -9.63 -5.33 -5.39
CA THR A 102 -10.77 -4.88 -4.58
C THR A 102 -11.26 -3.51 -5.05
N ASN A 103 -12.38 -3.03 -4.49
CA ASN A 103 -12.95 -1.71 -4.80
C ASN A 103 -12.53 -0.63 -3.78
N GLU A 104 -11.49 -0.88 -2.98
CA GLU A 104 -11.16 -0.05 -1.82
C GLU A 104 -10.27 1.19 -2.14
N PHE A 105 -9.88 1.39 -3.39
CA PHE A 105 -8.97 2.46 -3.87
C PHE A 105 -9.67 3.81 -4.07
N PHE A 106 -10.67 4.13 -3.24
CA PHE A 106 -11.36 5.42 -3.25
C PHE A 106 -10.82 6.37 -2.18
N PHE A 107 -11.22 7.64 -2.22
CA PHE A 107 -10.88 8.61 -1.19
C PHE A 107 -11.70 8.36 0.08
N LYS A 108 -11.17 7.51 0.98
CA LYS A 108 -11.78 7.17 2.27
C LYS A 108 -11.89 8.38 3.17
N SER A 109 -12.97 8.42 3.94
CA SER A 109 -13.13 9.36 5.04
C SER A 109 -12.11 9.09 6.15
N SER A 110 -11.86 10.10 7.00
CA SER A 110 -10.98 9.94 8.15
C SER A 110 -11.45 8.84 9.10
N GLU A 111 -12.76 8.66 9.30
CA GLU A 111 -13.31 7.59 10.14
C GLU A 111 -13.02 6.20 9.57
N GLU A 112 -13.15 6.03 8.25
CA GLU A 112 -12.81 4.77 7.58
C GLU A 112 -11.31 4.45 7.72
N MET A 113 -10.44 5.44 7.54
CA MET A 113 -8.99 5.28 7.71
C MET A 113 -8.62 4.94 9.16
N LEU A 114 -9.20 5.66 10.13
CA LEU A 114 -8.97 5.38 11.56
C LEU A 114 -9.45 4.00 11.97
N LYS A 115 -10.55 3.51 11.38
CA LYS A 115 -11.02 2.15 11.63
C LYS A 115 -10.05 1.09 11.09
N LEU A 116 -9.39 1.34 9.96
CA LEU A 116 -8.43 0.41 9.36
C LEU A 116 -7.11 0.38 10.12
N PHE A 117 -6.62 1.54 10.59
CA PHE A 117 -5.29 1.67 11.20
C PHE A 117 -5.33 1.98 12.71
N GLY A 118 -6.48 1.80 13.37
CA GLY A 118 -6.65 2.16 14.78
C GLY A 118 -5.74 1.42 15.77
N GLU A 119 -5.20 0.27 15.38
CA GLU A 119 -4.20 -0.48 16.16
C GLU A 119 -2.76 0.09 16.03
N VAL A 120 -2.55 1.02 15.08
CA VAL A 120 -1.28 1.70 14.78
C VAL A 120 -1.54 3.21 14.69
N PRO A 121 -1.90 3.88 15.80
CA PRO A 121 -2.29 5.28 15.81
C PRO A 121 -1.15 6.25 15.43
N GLU A 122 0.10 5.78 15.44
CA GLU A 122 1.27 6.53 15.00
C GLU A 122 1.44 6.60 13.46
N ALA A 123 0.68 5.81 12.70
CA ALA A 123 0.71 5.78 11.23
C ALA A 123 -0.24 6.81 10.61
#